data_AF-A0A963YYE2-F1
#
_entry.id   AF-A0A963YYE2-F1
#
_cell.length_a   1.000
_cell.length_b   1.000
_cell.length_c   1.000
_cell.angle_alpha   90.00
_cell.angle_beta   90.00
_cell.angle_gamma   90.00
#
_symmetry.space_group_name_H-M   'P 1'
#
loop_
_entity.id
_entity.type
_entity.pdbx_description
1 polymer ?
#
loop_
_entity_poly.entity_id
_entity_poly.type
_entity_poly.pdbx_seq_one_letter_code
_entity_poly.pdbx_strand_id
1 'polypeptide(L)'
;MSSMNPNSPITVGRRTVLQGMTALAGLGLIAGTVPAAFADQPDASADFTAVSKALTARSDLASPLQKALYLAFKAQDGSFDAKLARLATLMGTGDVDNLKTLLTGPNADLAAMPGEILTGWYLGIVGKGKHSVCVAYASDLSNKLVADVLHPQSYAYGAYGSWARKPV
;
A
#
# COMPACT_ATOMS: atom_id res chain seq x y z
N MET A 1 -9.63 -42.47 64.09
CA MET A 1 -9.21 -42.93 62.74
C MET A 1 -10.03 -42.15 61.74
N SER A 2 -9.51 -41.03 61.23
CA SER A 2 -10.20 -40.21 60.23
C SER A 2 -9.56 -40.44 58.86
N SER A 3 -10.35 -41.03 57.97
CA SER A 3 -10.02 -41.39 56.60
C SER A 3 -9.72 -40.16 55.74
N MET A 4 -8.54 -40.12 55.11
CA MET A 4 -8.19 -39.15 54.08
C MET A 4 -8.97 -39.49 52.80
N ASN A 5 -9.84 -38.60 52.32
CA ASN A 5 -10.60 -38.77 51.08
C ASN A 5 -9.71 -38.34 49.88
N PRO A 6 -9.43 -39.21 48.89
CA PRO A 6 -8.47 -38.93 47.82
C PRO A 6 -9.01 -38.03 46.68
N ASN A 7 -10.26 -37.58 46.73
CA ASN A 7 -10.90 -36.81 45.64
C ASN A 7 -11.17 -35.34 46.01
N SER A 8 -10.14 -34.62 46.45
CA SER A 8 -10.19 -33.16 46.47
C SER A 8 -9.80 -32.64 45.08
N PRO A 9 -10.70 -31.98 44.32
CA PRO A 9 -10.33 -31.38 43.05
C PRO A 9 -9.31 -30.27 43.29
N ILE A 10 -8.22 -30.28 42.53
CA ILE A 10 -7.21 -29.20 42.59
C ILE A 10 -7.85 -27.93 42.04
N THR A 11 -8.25 -27.02 42.94
CA THR A 11 -8.76 -25.71 42.57
C THR A 11 -7.60 -24.80 42.19
N VAL A 12 -7.22 -24.81 40.92
CA VAL A 12 -6.17 -23.91 40.40
C VAL A 12 -6.69 -22.48 40.41
N GLY A 13 -6.10 -21.64 41.25
CA GLY A 13 -6.46 -20.22 41.35
C GLY A 13 -6.10 -19.46 40.07
N ARG A 14 -7.00 -18.58 39.60
CA ARG A 14 -6.78 -17.68 38.45
C ARG A 14 -5.47 -16.89 38.54
N ARG A 15 -5.02 -16.56 39.76
CA ARG A 15 -3.76 -15.85 40.02
C ARG A 15 -2.52 -16.71 39.77
N THR A 16 -2.60 -18.01 40.04
CA THR A 16 -1.53 -18.98 39.79
C THR A 16 -1.37 -19.23 38.28
N VAL A 17 -2.49 -19.21 37.53
CA VAL A 17 -2.46 -19.26 36.06
C VAL A 17 -1.78 -18.01 35.48
N LEU A 18 -2.11 -16.80 35.97
CA LEU A 18 -1.47 -15.57 35.52
C LEU A 18 0.04 -15.53 35.80
N GLN A 19 0.47 -16.06 36.96
CA GLN A 19 1.89 -16.16 37.32
C GLN A 19 2.65 -17.20 36.47
N GLY A 20 1.97 -18.23 35.95
CA GLY A 20 2.56 -19.16 34.99
C GLY A 20 2.72 -18.56 33.58
N MET A 21 1.81 -17.67 33.16
CA MET A 21 1.87 -17.04 31.83
C MET A 21 3.04 -16.06 31.67
N THR A 22 3.54 -15.44 32.75
CA THR A 22 4.71 -14.55 32.65
C THR A 22 6.02 -15.31 32.41
N ALA A 23 6.13 -16.57 32.84
CA ALA A 23 7.30 -17.41 32.58
C ALA A 23 7.40 -17.85 31.10
N LEU A 24 6.28 -17.91 30.38
CA LEU A 24 6.22 -18.19 28.94
C LEU A 24 6.51 -16.96 28.05
N ALA A 25 6.56 -15.75 28.62
CA ALA A 25 6.90 -14.54 27.87
C ALA A 25 8.42 -14.43 27.56
N GLY A 26 9.27 -15.25 28.19
CA GLY A 26 10.74 -15.17 28.05
C GLY A 26 11.33 -15.90 26.83
N LEU A 27 10.55 -16.70 26.09
CA LEU A 27 11.03 -17.51 24.95
C LEU A 27 10.38 -17.16 23.61
N GLY A 28 9.68 -16.01 23.52
CA GLY A 28 9.11 -15.47 22.29
C GLY A 28 10.10 -14.74 21.38
N LEU A 29 11.40 -14.90 21.59
CA LEU A 29 12.45 -14.56 20.62
C LEU A 29 12.46 -15.61 19.50
N ILE A 30 11.39 -15.66 18.73
CA ILE A 30 11.49 -16.10 17.34
C ILE A 30 11.29 -14.85 16.54
N ALA A 31 12.42 -14.32 16.08
CA ALA A 31 12.54 -13.27 15.11
C ALA A 31 11.75 -13.66 13.84
N GLY A 32 10.44 -13.44 13.87
CA GLY A 32 9.75 -13.05 12.67
C GLY A 32 10.38 -11.72 12.28
N THR A 33 11.24 -11.74 11.27
CA THR A 33 11.65 -10.55 10.55
C THR A 33 10.38 -9.93 9.98
N VAL A 34 9.64 -9.18 10.80
CA VAL A 34 8.90 -8.04 10.30
C VAL A 34 10.03 -7.17 9.77
N PRO A 35 10.19 -7.02 8.44
CA PRO A 35 11.18 -6.08 7.99
C PRO A 35 10.78 -4.76 8.63
N ALA A 36 11.66 -4.22 9.48
CA ALA A 36 11.61 -2.82 9.87
C ALA A 36 11.95 -2.01 8.61
N ALA A 37 11.09 -2.07 7.60
CA ALA A 37 11.25 -1.40 6.32
C ALA A 37 10.72 0.05 6.40
N PHE A 38 10.81 0.66 7.58
CA PHE A 38 10.76 2.10 7.78
C PHE A 38 12.06 2.59 8.42
N ALA A 39 13.19 1.89 8.20
CA ALA A 39 14.47 2.58 8.12
C ALA A 39 14.34 3.69 7.08
N ASP A 40 15.03 4.82 7.28
CA ASP A 40 14.98 6.05 6.50
C ASP A 40 15.02 5.79 4.98
N GLN A 41 13.87 5.44 4.42
CA GLN A 41 13.74 5.08 3.02
C GLN A 41 13.85 6.39 2.24
N PRO A 42 14.53 6.39 1.08
CA PRO A 42 14.60 7.60 0.28
C PRO A 42 13.18 8.05 -0.08
N ASP A 43 12.91 9.34 0.05
CA ASP A 43 11.67 9.91 -0.45
C ASP A 43 11.55 9.68 -1.97
N ALA A 44 10.33 9.79 -2.47
CA ALA A 44 10.11 9.74 -3.91
C ALA A 44 10.93 10.84 -4.61
N SER A 45 11.49 10.52 -5.79
CA SER A 45 12.25 11.50 -6.54
C SER A 45 11.38 12.70 -6.94
N ALA A 46 12.02 13.86 -7.14
CA ALA A 46 11.34 15.06 -7.63
C ALA A 46 10.67 14.79 -8.99
N ASP A 47 11.35 14.05 -9.88
CA ASP A 47 10.80 13.65 -11.18
C ASP A 47 9.56 12.78 -11.04
N PHE A 48 9.57 11.79 -10.12
CA PHE A 48 8.40 10.94 -9.90
C PHE A 48 7.22 11.76 -9.37
N THR A 49 7.50 12.73 -8.50
CA THR A 49 6.51 13.66 -7.98
C THR A 49 5.90 14.48 -9.12
N ALA A 50 6.73 15.11 -9.94
CA ALA A 50 6.31 15.98 -11.03
C ALA A 50 5.50 15.20 -12.08
N VAL A 51 6.01 14.06 -12.53
CA VAL A 51 5.32 13.17 -13.49
C VAL A 51 4.00 12.68 -12.92
N SER A 52 3.97 12.23 -11.66
CA SER A 52 2.73 11.77 -11.02
C SER A 52 1.67 12.87 -10.96
N LYS A 53 2.04 14.09 -10.59
CA LYS A 53 1.12 15.23 -10.53
C LYS A 53 0.59 15.60 -11.91
N ALA A 54 1.46 15.62 -12.92
CA ALA A 54 1.08 15.91 -14.30
C ALA A 54 0.12 14.84 -14.86
N LEU A 55 0.44 13.55 -14.69
CA LEU A 55 -0.39 12.45 -15.21
C LEU A 55 -1.75 12.36 -14.51
N THR A 56 -1.81 12.58 -13.20
CA THR A 56 -3.05 12.51 -12.43
C THR A 56 -3.85 13.81 -12.48
N ALA A 57 -3.28 14.90 -13.01
CA ALA A 57 -3.82 16.26 -12.93
C ALA A 57 -4.17 16.69 -11.48
N ARG A 58 -3.37 16.23 -10.50
CA ARG A 58 -3.58 16.52 -9.07
C ARG A 58 -2.36 17.14 -8.43
N SER A 59 -2.59 18.12 -7.54
CA SER A 59 -1.53 18.74 -6.75
C SER A 59 -1.35 18.09 -5.37
N ASP A 60 -2.38 17.38 -4.89
CA ASP A 60 -2.56 16.88 -3.52
C ASP A 60 -2.26 15.37 -3.37
N LEU A 61 -1.13 14.92 -3.92
CA LEU A 61 -0.72 13.52 -3.82
C LEU A 61 -0.19 13.20 -2.41
N ALA A 62 -0.70 12.12 -1.82
CA ALA A 62 -0.32 11.70 -0.47
C ALA A 62 1.13 11.18 -0.44
N SER A 63 2.00 11.86 0.32
CA SER A 63 3.44 11.55 0.41
C SER A 63 3.75 10.07 0.74
N PRO A 64 3.06 9.41 1.71
CA PRO A 64 3.34 8.00 2.00
C PRO A 64 3.04 7.05 0.83
N LEU A 65 1.94 7.28 0.11
CA LEU A 65 1.57 6.46 -1.05
C LEU A 65 2.54 6.69 -2.21
N GLN A 66 2.91 7.95 -2.43
CA GLN A 66 3.88 8.31 -3.47
C GLN A 66 5.22 7.58 -3.26
N LYS A 67 5.73 7.59 -2.03
CA LYS A 67 6.98 6.91 -1.65
C LYS A 67 6.87 5.39 -1.85
N ALA A 68 5.77 4.79 -1.39
CA ALA A 68 5.55 3.36 -1.53
C ALA A 68 5.47 2.92 -3.01
N LEU A 69 4.75 3.69 -3.85
CA LEU A 69 4.67 3.42 -5.30
C LEU A 69 6.04 3.53 -5.97
N TYR A 70 6.79 4.60 -5.67
CA TYR A 70 8.13 4.81 -6.22
C TYR A 70 9.07 3.63 -5.91
N LEU A 71 9.09 3.17 -4.66
CA LEU A 71 9.90 2.02 -4.26
C LEU A 71 9.45 0.72 -4.94
N ALA A 72 8.14 0.50 -5.09
CA ALA A 72 7.61 -0.66 -5.80
C ALA A 72 8.01 -0.67 -7.28
N PHE A 73 7.95 0.48 -7.96
CA PHE A 73 8.40 0.58 -9.35
C PHE A 73 9.90 0.29 -9.50
N LYS A 74 10.74 0.83 -8.61
CA LYS A 74 12.19 0.54 -8.60
C LYS A 74 12.52 -0.92 -8.33
N ALA A 75 11.76 -1.56 -7.44
CA ALA A 75 11.93 -2.98 -7.16
C ALA A 75 11.56 -3.87 -8.36
N GLN A 76 10.59 -3.42 -9.17
CA GLN A 76 10.14 -4.13 -10.38
C GLN A 76 11.08 -3.94 -11.57
N ASP A 77 11.66 -2.75 -11.73
CA ASP A 77 12.56 -2.40 -12.84
C ASP A 77 13.76 -1.58 -12.34
N GLY A 78 14.95 -2.18 -12.36
CA GLY A 78 16.19 -1.51 -11.96
C GLY A 78 16.59 -0.33 -12.85
N SER A 79 16.00 -0.19 -14.04
CA SER A 79 16.19 0.94 -14.95
C SER A 79 15.14 2.05 -14.79
N PHE A 80 14.22 1.91 -13.82
CA PHE A 80 13.08 2.80 -13.65
C PHE A 80 13.48 4.28 -13.53
N ASP A 81 14.48 4.61 -12.71
CA ASP A 81 14.90 6.01 -12.50
C ASP A 81 15.42 6.66 -13.80
N ALA A 82 16.18 5.92 -14.61
CA ALA A 82 16.70 6.43 -15.87
C ALA A 82 15.56 6.67 -16.90
N LYS A 83 14.60 5.74 -16.96
CA LYS A 83 13.41 5.88 -17.79
C LYS A 83 12.51 7.03 -17.33
N LEU A 84 12.36 7.19 -16.02
CA LEU A 84 11.58 8.25 -15.41
C LEU A 84 12.18 9.63 -15.71
N ALA A 85 13.50 9.79 -15.60
CA ALA A 85 14.17 11.04 -15.95
C ALA A 85 14.00 11.40 -17.44
N ARG A 86 14.08 10.40 -18.34
CA ARG A 86 13.77 10.58 -19.77
C ARG A 86 12.31 11.00 -19.98
N LEU A 87 11.37 10.34 -19.31
CA LEU A 87 9.94 10.65 -19.37
C LEU A 87 9.66 12.08 -18.87
N ALA A 88 10.24 12.46 -17.73
CA ALA A 88 10.12 13.81 -17.17
C ALA A 88 10.65 14.87 -18.15
N THR A 89 11.78 14.60 -18.80
CA THR A 89 12.35 15.49 -19.82
C THR A 89 11.42 15.64 -21.03
N LEU A 90 10.81 14.54 -21.49
CA LEU A 90 9.85 14.56 -22.61
C LEU A 90 8.57 15.32 -22.27
N MET A 91 8.08 15.21 -21.04
CA MET A 91 6.85 15.89 -20.59
C MET A 91 7.04 17.40 -20.37
N GLY A 92 8.29 17.87 -20.18
CA GLY A 92 8.60 19.31 -20.01
C GLY A 92 7.75 19.98 -18.92
N THR A 93 7.19 21.16 -19.22
CA THR A 93 6.29 21.93 -18.32
C THR A 93 4.89 21.34 -18.11
N GLY A 94 4.69 20.05 -18.40
CA GLY A 94 3.45 19.34 -18.07
C GLY A 94 2.43 19.24 -19.22
N ASP A 95 2.88 19.30 -20.47
CA ASP A 95 1.98 19.04 -21.62
C ASP A 95 1.80 17.53 -21.80
N VAL A 96 0.70 17.01 -21.25
CA VAL A 96 0.33 15.60 -21.34
C VAL A 96 -0.41 15.30 -22.67
N ASP A 97 -0.91 16.32 -23.37
CA ASP A 97 -1.78 16.15 -24.54
C ASP A 97 -1.00 15.54 -25.71
N ASN A 98 0.27 15.91 -25.85
CA ASN A 98 1.16 15.40 -26.89
C ASN A 98 1.94 14.14 -26.47
N LEU A 99 1.77 13.67 -25.23
CA LEU A 99 2.60 12.60 -24.66
C LEU A 99 2.53 11.30 -25.46
N LYS A 100 1.36 10.91 -25.96
CA LYS A 100 1.21 9.70 -26.78
C LYS A 100 2.08 9.73 -28.04
N THR A 101 2.16 10.89 -28.69
CA THR A 101 2.97 11.09 -29.89
C THR A 101 4.47 11.07 -29.55
N LEU A 102 4.85 11.72 -28.44
CA LEU A 102 6.25 11.78 -27.97
C LEU A 102 6.83 10.41 -27.55
N LEU A 103 5.96 9.47 -27.18
CA LEU A 103 6.31 8.11 -26.78
C LEU A 103 6.33 7.11 -27.95
N THR A 104 6.36 7.61 -29.20
CA THR A 104 6.54 6.77 -30.38
C THR A 104 8.00 6.75 -30.85
N GLY A 105 8.33 5.84 -31.78
CA GLY A 105 9.65 5.78 -32.41
C GLY A 105 10.79 5.55 -31.39
N PRO A 106 11.77 6.48 -31.27
CA PRO A 106 12.92 6.32 -30.36
C PRO A 106 12.57 6.17 -28.88
N ASN A 107 11.37 6.59 -28.46
CA ASN A 107 10.90 6.52 -27.06
C ASN A 107 9.83 5.46 -26.84
N ALA A 108 9.63 4.54 -27.79
CA ALA A 108 8.62 3.48 -27.68
C ALA A 108 8.82 2.58 -26.45
N ASP A 109 10.04 2.51 -25.91
CA ASP A 109 10.36 1.80 -24.67
C ASP A 109 9.68 2.39 -23.42
N LEU A 110 9.29 3.67 -23.47
CA LEU A 110 8.60 4.39 -22.40
C LEU A 110 7.08 4.36 -22.53
N ALA A 111 6.53 3.87 -23.65
CA ALA A 111 5.10 4.01 -23.98
C ALA A 111 4.14 3.41 -22.94
N ALA A 112 4.54 2.34 -22.26
CA ALA A 112 3.73 1.71 -21.21
C ALA A 112 3.79 2.44 -19.86
N MET A 113 4.88 3.17 -19.60
CA MET A 113 5.21 3.70 -18.28
C MET A 113 4.14 4.66 -17.72
N PRO A 114 3.60 5.64 -18.47
CA PRO A 114 2.54 6.51 -17.94
C PRO A 114 1.29 5.74 -17.51
N GLY A 115 0.88 4.73 -18.29
CA GLY A 115 -0.25 3.88 -17.96
C GLY A 115 0.00 3.03 -16.71
N GLU A 116 1.22 2.54 -16.54
CA GLU A 116 1.62 1.79 -15.34
C GLU A 116 1.66 2.68 -14.09
N ILE A 117 2.19 3.91 -14.20
CA ILE A 117 2.17 4.90 -13.11
C ILE A 117 0.72 5.25 -12.72
N LEU A 118 -0.15 5.52 -13.69
CA LEU A 118 -1.58 5.77 -13.45
C LEU A 118 -2.27 4.56 -12.81
N THR A 119 -1.95 3.35 -13.25
CA THR A 119 -2.46 2.11 -12.64
C THR A 119 -2.05 2.01 -11.17
N GLY A 120 -0.79 2.32 -10.85
CA GLY A 120 -0.31 2.37 -9.48
C GLY A 120 -1.08 3.39 -8.61
N TRP A 121 -1.35 4.57 -9.14
CA TRP A 121 -2.10 5.60 -8.41
C TRP A 121 -3.57 5.25 -8.21
N TYR A 122 -4.25 4.81 -9.27
CA TYR A 122 -5.69 4.60 -9.24
C TYR A 122 -6.07 3.25 -8.65
N LEU A 123 -5.30 2.19 -8.90
CA LEU A 123 -5.62 0.85 -8.41
C LEU A 123 -4.76 0.41 -7.24
N GLY A 124 -3.71 1.17 -6.90
CA GLY A 124 -2.79 0.79 -5.82
C GLY A 124 -1.92 -0.43 -6.16
N ILE A 125 -1.78 -0.79 -7.44
CA ILE A 125 -1.06 -2.00 -7.88
C ILE A 125 0.09 -1.63 -8.82
N VAL A 126 1.26 -2.22 -8.60
CA VAL A 126 2.44 -2.10 -9.45
C VAL A 126 2.81 -3.45 -10.04
N GLY A 127 3.17 -3.50 -11.33
CA GLY A 127 3.51 -4.75 -12.03
C GLY A 127 2.29 -5.48 -12.60
N LYS A 128 2.51 -6.67 -13.15
CA LYS A 128 1.48 -7.47 -13.86
C LYS A 128 1.59 -8.95 -13.51
N GLY A 129 0.45 -9.65 -13.54
CA GLY A 129 0.36 -11.09 -13.32
C GLY A 129 0.99 -11.51 -11.99
N LYS A 130 1.78 -12.57 -11.99
CA LYS A 130 2.45 -13.11 -10.79
C LYS A 130 3.46 -12.15 -10.13
N HIS A 131 3.83 -11.06 -10.80
CA HIS A 131 4.75 -10.04 -10.28
C HIS A 131 4.01 -8.77 -9.85
N SER A 132 2.67 -8.77 -9.78
CA SER A 132 1.94 -7.63 -9.27
C SER A 132 2.08 -7.50 -7.76
N VAL A 133 2.33 -6.29 -7.29
CA VAL A 133 2.41 -5.94 -5.87
C VAL A 133 1.27 -4.98 -5.52
N CYS A 134 0.49 -5.34 -4.50
CA CYS A 134 -0.51 -4.45 -3.91
C CYS A 134 0.20 -3.45 -2.98
N VAL A 135 0.28 -2.20 -3.40
CA VAL A 135 0.90 -1.10 -2.66
C VAL A 135 -0.14 -0.38 -1.79
N ALA A 136 -1.36 -0.22 -2.30
CA ALA A 136 -2.47 0.37 -1.58
C ALA A 136 -3.78 -0.34 -1.92
N TYR A 137 -4.69 -0.39 -0.96
CA TYR A 137 -6.01 -1.00 -1.15
C TYR A 137 -7.18 -0.05 -0.89
N ALA A 138 -7.16 0.70 0.22
CA ALA A 138 -8.24 1.64 0.56
C ALA A 138 -7.85 3.10 0.30
N SER A 139 -6.55 3.37 0.10
CA SER A 139 -5.97 4.71 0.02
C SER A 139 -5.58 5.14 -1.40
N ASP A 140 -5.83 4.29 -2.41
CA ASP A 140 -5.65 4.60 -3.82
C ASP A 140 -6.61 5.70 -4.29
N LEU A 141 -6.32 6.27 -5.46
CA LEU A 141 -7.10 7.39 -5.96
C LEU A 141 -8.51 7.00 -6.40
N SER A 142 -8.72 5.77 -6.92
CA SER A 142 -10.05 5.36 -7.38
C SER A 142 -11.05 5.28 -6.23
N ASN A 143 -10.64 4.68 -5.10
CA ASN A 143 -11.45 4.58 -3.90
C ASN A 143 -11.68 5.95 -3.27
N LYS A 144 -10.67 6.83 -3.27
CA LYS A 144 -10.82 8.21 -2.79
C LYS A 144 -11.79 9.04 -3.62
N LEU A 145 -11.83 8.84 -4.94
CA LEU A 145 -12.70 9.59 -5.85
C LEU A 145 -14.18 9.36 -5.61
N VAL A 146 -14.53 8.18 -5.11
CA VAL A 146 -15.92 7.77 -4.84
C VAL A 146 -16.22 7.65 -3.36
N ALA A 147 -15.32 8.10 -2.47
CA ALA A 147 -15.40 7.86 -1.03
C ALA A 147 -16.60 8.53 -0.34
N ASP A 148 -17.27 9.46 -1.00
CA ASP A 148 -18.51 10.10 -0.57
C ASP A 148 -19.73 9.19 -0.72
N VAL A 149 -19.66 8.22 -1.64
CA VAL A 149 -20.74 7.26 -1.93
C VAL A 149 -20.32 5.84 -1.61
N LEU A 150 -19.19 5.38 -2.14
CA LEU A 150 -18.75 4.00 -2.09
C LEU A 150 -17.62 3.80 -1.08
N HIS A 151 -17.63 2.62 -0.45
CA HIS A 151 -16.52 2.14 0.36
C HIS A 151 -15.81 0.99 -0.35
N PRO A 152 -14.49 0.82 -0.14
CA PRO A 152 -13.77 -0.35 -0.63
C PRO A 152 -14.42 -1.64 -0.10
N GLN A 153 -14.35 -2.71 -0.89
CA GLN A 153 -14.83 -4.02 -0.44
C GLN A 153 -14.11 -4.41 0.88
N SER A 154 -14.76 -5.21 1.72
CA SER A 154 -14.34 -5.53 3.10
C SER A 154 -14.41 -4.39 4.13
N TYR A 155 -14.73 -3.15 3.73
CA TYR A 155 -15.05 -2.06 4.67
C TYR A 155 -16.57 -1.88 4.78
N ALA A 156 -17.05 -1.65 6.00
CA ALA A 156 -18.47 -1.41 6.23
C ALA A 156 -18.89 -0.09 5.55
N TYR A 157 -20.03 -0.11 4.85
CA TYR A 157 -20.61 1.03 4.14
C TYR A 157 -21.22 2.10 5.10
N GLY A 158 -20.96 1.97 6.41
CA GLY A 158 -21.61 2.73 7.47
C GLY A 158 -22.71 1.94 8.18
N ALA A 159 -23.69 2.65 8.74
CA ALA A 159 -24.80 2.02 9.43
C ALA A 159 -25.62 1.12 8.48
N TYR A 160 -26.22 0.07 9.03
CA TYR A 160 -27.09 -0.82 8.26
C TYR A 160 -28.19 -0.01 7.53
N GLY A 161 -28.34 -0.26 6.22
CA GLY A 161 -29.34 0.40 5.39
C GLY A 161 -28.91 1.74 4.78
N SER A 162 -27.69 2.24 5.01
CA SER A 162 -27.23 3.51 4.43
C SER A 162 -27.18 3.50 2.89
N TRP A 163 -27.06 2.32 2.28
CA TRP A 163 -27.11 2.11 0.82
C TRP A 163 -28.49 2.32 0.19
N ALA A 164 -29.57 2.38 0.98
CA ALA A 164 -30.93 2.54 0.43
C ALA A 164 -31.21 3.96 -0.09
N ARG A 165 -30.39 4.95 0.29
CA ARG A 165 -30.54 6.33 -0.14
C ARG A 165 -29.86 6.52 -1.50
N LYS A 166 -30.56 7.18 -2.43
CA LYS A 166 -29.96 7.59 -3.71
C LYS A 166 -28.80 8.55 -3.46
N PRO A 167 -27.62 8.33 -4.08
CA PRO A 167 -26.53 9.30 -4.06
C PRO A 167 -26.96 10.64 -4.69
N VAL A 168 -26.42 11.74 -4.17
CA VAL A 168 -26.74 13.11 -4.63
C VAL A 168 -25.92 13.50 -5.85
#